data_AF-A0A1X7SL14-F1
#
_entry.id   AF-A0A1X7SL14-F1
#
_cell.length_a   1.000
_cell.length_b   1.000
_cell.length_c   1.000
_cell.angle_alpha   90.00
_cell.angle_beta   90.00
_cell.angle_gamma   90.00
#
_symmetry.space_group_name_H-M   'P 1'
#
loop_
_entity.id
_entity.type
_entity.pdbx_description
1 polymer ?
#
loop_
_entity_poly.entity_id
_entity_poly.type
_entity_poly.pdbx_seq_one_letter_code
_entity_poly.pdbx_strand_id
1 'polypeptide(L)'
;LDENVPAQASTTPPSNPVYDGNAYYYLPWTQQKPCVVIDSQWEDVSFRIATQNILLHIADKLNTGLQEVQIKMTHEKYDHNECRDILLTALQDALEDIEHGIPDLPPTGFTQLDKYRHKSRLEELGLMLGEAKQLLTTPEGTPVENLTLQPVMDLVEEFHSRLKTLAVE
;
A
#
# COMPACT_ATOMS: atom_id res chain seq x y z
N LEU A 1 9.20 22.81 -10.37
CA LEU A 1 9.14 21.98 -11.59
C LEU A 1 9.97 20.75 -11.27
N ASP A 2 9.47 19.57 -11.58
CA ASP A 2 10.22 18.32 -11.43
C ASP A 2 11.57 18.45 -12.17
N GLU A 3 12.68 18.28 -11.45
CA GLU A 3 14.02 18.39 -12.03
C GLU A 3 14.36 17.19 -12.93
N ASN A 4 13.55 16.13 -12.88
CA ASN A 4 13.76 14.93 -13.67
C ASN A 4 13.34 15.07 -15.14
N VAL A 5 12.57 16.12 -15.50
CA VAL A 5 12.08 16.33 -16.86
C VAL A 5 12.46 17.72 -17.39
N PRO A 6 13.24 17.82 -18.49
CA PRO A 6 13.59 19.10 -19.08
C PRO A 6 12.34 19.79 -19.67
N ALA A 7 12.28 21.12 -19.58
CA ALA A 7 11.18 21.89 -20.13
C ALA A 7 11.02 21.62 -21.64
N GLN A 8 9.82 21.18 -22.05
CA GLN A 8 9.52 20.94 -23.45
C GLN A 8 9.23 22.27 -24.17
N ALA A 9 9.90 22.48 -25.30
CA ALA A 9 9.66 23.65 -26.13
C ALA A 9 8.29 23.60 -26.80
N SER A 10 7.65 24.75 -27.01
CA SER A 10 6.42 24.85 -27.81
C SER A 10 6.65 24.26 -29.20
N THR A 11 5.85 23.26 -29.56
CA THR A 11 5.83 22.71 -30.92
C THR A 11 4.98 23.55 -31.88
N THR A 12 4.32 24.61 -31.39
CA THR A 12 3.58 25.57 -32.22
C THR A 12 4.52 26.68 -32.69
N PRO A 13 4.81 26.81 -34.00
CA PRO A 13 5.60 27.92 -34.53
C PRO A 13 4.86 29.26 -34.35
N PRO A 14 5.57 30.36 -34.07
CA PRO A 14 4.96 31.68 -34.01
C PRO A 14 4.44 32.08 -35.40
N SER A 15 3.17 32.50 -35.48
CA SER A 15 2.58 33.02 -36.72
C SER A 15 1.68 34.20 -36.40
N ASN A 16 1.74 35.23 -37.25
CA ASN A 16 0.83 36.36 -37.15
C ASN A 16 -0.55 35.99 -37.72
N PRO A 17 -1.64 36.54 -37.18
CA PRO A 17 -2.97 36.40 -37.75
C PRO A 17 -3.08 37.16 -39.08
N VAL A 18 -3.85 36.61 -40.01
CA VAL A 18 -4.14 37.17 -41.33
C VAL A 18 -5.63 37.53 -41.40
N TYR A 19 -5.94 38.69 -41.98
CA TYR A 19 -7.32 39.13 -42.16
C TYR A 19 -7.98 38.45 -43.37
N ASP A 20 -9.22 38.01 -43.24
CA ASP A 20 -9.99 37.35 -44.30
C ASP A 20 -10.55 38.30 -45.37
N GLY A 21 -10.41 39.60 -45.17
CA GLY A 21 -10.93 40.63 -46.08
C GLY A 21 -12.39 41.00 -45.85
N ASN A 22 -13.06 40.44 -44.84
CA ASN A 22 -14.48 40.68 -44.58
C ASN A 22 -14.76 41.02 -43.12
N ALA A 23 -14.41 40.14 -42.18
CA ALA A 23 -14.84 40.30 -40.79
C ALA A 23 -13.91 39.69 -39.74
N TYR A 24 -12.99 38.78 -40.11
CA TYR A 24 -12.25 37.99 -39.12
C TYR A 24 -10.76 37.87 -39.43
N TYR A 25 -9.97 37.79 -38.36
CA TYR A 25 -8.56 37.40 -38.41
C TYR A 25 -8.44 35.91 -38.10
N TYR A 26 -7.60 35.19 -38.84
CA TYR A 26 -7.35 33.76 -38.64
C TYR A 26 -5.86 33.43 -38.74
N LEU A 27 -5.43 32.32 -38.16
CA LEU A 27 -4.05 31.82 -38.30
C LEU A 27 -3.95 30.97 -39.57
N PRO A 28 -2.97 31.23 -40.46
CA PRO A 28 -2.88 30.60 -41.79
C PRO A 28 -2.27 29.19 -41.74
N TRP A 29 -2.74 28.34 -40.81
CA TRP A 29 -2.20 27.00 -40.59
C TRP A 29 -2.52 25.98 -41.69
N THR A 30 -3.28 26.36 -42.73
CA THR A 30 -3.59 25.59 -43.95
C THR A 30 -3.39 24.06 -43.83
N GLN A 31 -2.31 23.51 -44.40
CA GLN A 31 -1.96 22.09 -44.33
C GLN A 31 -0.98 21.73 -43.18
N GLN A 32 -0.49 22.72 -42.45
CA GLN A 32 0.45 22.58 -41.33
C GLN A 32 -0.24 23.00 -40.02
N LYS A 33 -1.35 22.33 -39.69
CA LYS A 33 -1.96 22.52 -38.37
C LYS A 33 -0.97 22.02 -37.30
N PRO A 34 -0.66 22.81 -36.27
CA PRO A 34 0.21 22.34 -35.20
C PRO A 34 -0.49 21.18 -34.49
N CYS A 35 0.00 19.96 -34.71
CA CYS A 35 -0.38 18.80 -33.93
C CYS A 35 0.48 18.83 -32.66
N VAL A 36 -0.16 18.89 -31.49
CA VAL A 36 0.56 18.73 -30.22
C VAL A 36 0.91 17.26 -30.09
N VAL A 37 2.21 16.96 -30.09
CA VAL A 37 2.72 15.67 -29.64
C VAL A 37 3.02 15.84 -28.16
N ILE A 38 2.25 15.13 -27.32
CA ILE A 38 2.54 15.03 -25.89
C ILE A 38 3.38 13.78 -25.71
N ASP A 39 4.67 13.95 -25.48
CA ASP A 39 5.48 12.84 -24.98
C ASP A 39 5.16 12.66 -23.50
N SER A 40 4.24 11.74 -23.19
CA SER A 40 3.92 11.41 -21.81
C SER A 40 5.03 10.55 -21.21
N GLN A 41 5.73 11.12 -20.22
CA GLN A 41 6.58 10.37 -19.31
C GLN A 41 5.80 10.15 -18.02
N TRP A 42 5.73 8.90 -17.58
CA TRP A 42 5.13 8.53 -16.30
C TRP A 42 6.23 8.17 -15.33
N GLU A 43 6.12 8.67 -14.11
CA GLU A 43 6.99 8.27 -13.01
C GLU A 43 6.87 6.76 -12.77
N ASP A 44 7.98 6.10 -12.43
CA ASP A 44 7.94 4.74 -11.93
C ASP A 44 7.40 4.73 -10.49
N VAL A 45 6.11 4.43 -10.36
CA VAL A 45 5.42 4.33 -9.07
C VAL A 45 5.34 2.89 -8.55
N SER A 46 6.07 1.95 -9.16
CA SER A 46 5.99 0.52 -8.83
C SER A 46 6.30 0.25 -7.36
N PHE A 47 7.19 1.03 -6.74
CA PHE A 47 7.53 0.87 -5.32
C PHE A 47 6.36 1.21 -4.39
N ARG A 48 5.51 2.19 -4.75
CA ARG A 48 4.32 2.57 -3.97
C ARG A 48 3.29 1.44 -4.01
N ILE A 49 3.01 0.97 -5.22
CA ILE A 49 2.05 -0.11 -5.49
C ILE A 49 2.53 -1.43 -4.87
N ALA A 50 3.80 -1.78 -5.02
CA ALA A 50 4.36 -3.00 -4.45
C ALA A 50 4.25 -3.00 -2.91
N THR A 51 4.61 -1.89 -2.27
CA THR A 51 4.46 -1.73 -0.82
C THR A 51 3.00 -1.88 -0.40
N GLN A 52 2.07 -1.21 -1.10
CA GLN A 52 0.64 -1.30 -0.82
C GLN A 52 0.11 -2.73 -0.96
N ASN A 53 0.48 -3.42 -2.04
CA ASN A 53 0.04 -4.78 -2.32
C ASN A 53 0.54 -5.77 -1.26
N ILE A 54 1.78 -5.63 -0.80
CA ILE A 54 2.33 -6.47 0.28
C ILE A 54 1.53 -6.26 1.56
N LEU A 55 1.28 -5.01 1.97
CA LEU A 55 0.51 -4.72 3.18
C LEU A 55 -0.93 -5.23 3.11
N LEU A 56 -1.59 -5.08 1.95
CA LEU A 56 -2.94 -5.61 1.72
C LEU A 56 -2.97 -7.13 1.74
N HIS A 57 -1.96 -7.78 1.14
CA HIS A 57 -1.85 -9.24 1.13
C HIS A 57 -1.74 -9.81 2.54
N ILE A 58 -0.90 -9.20 3.39
CA ILE A 58 -0.77 -9.58 4.80
C ILE A 58 -2.11 -9.38 5.53
N ALA A 59 -2.77 -8.23 5.32
CA ALA A 59 -4.07 -7.96 5.90
C ALA A 59 -5.13 -8.99 5.47
N ASP A 60 -5.18 -9.35 4.20
CA ASP A 60 -6.17 -10.29 3.66
C ASP A 60 -5.95 -11.72 4.18
N LYS A 61 -4.70 -12.14 4.43
CA LYS A 61 -4.38 -13.40 5.12
C LYS A 61 -4.94 -13.43 6.55
N LEU A 62 -4.69 -12.38 7.33
CA LEU A 62 -5.25 -12.25 8.69
C LEU A 62 -6.78 -12.27 8.67
N ASN A 63 -7.38 -11.51 7.75
CA ASN A 63 -8.83 -11.45 7.60
C ASN A 63 -9.43 -12.81 7.18
N THR A 64 -8.72 -13.62 6.39
CA THR A 64 -9.16 -14.98 6.05
C THR A 64 -9.26 -15.85 7.30
N GLY A 65 -8.27 -15.81 8.18
CA GLY A 65 -8.31 -16.52 9.46
C GLY A 65 -9.45 -16.04 10.37
N LEU A 66 -9.66 -14.72 10.46
CA LEU A 66 -10.78 -14.14 11.20
C LEU A 66 -12.13 -14.60 10.66
N GLN A 67 -12.32 -14.59 9.34
CA GLN A 67 -13.56 -15.03 8.70
C GLN A 67 -13.83 -16.52 8.94
N GLU A 68 -12.79 -17.36 8.88
CA GLU A 68 -12.93 -18.79 9.20
C GLU A 68 -13.42 -18.99 10.64
N VAL A 69 -12.81 -18.30 11.61
CA VAL A 69 -13.22 -18.37 13.01
C VAL A 69 -14.63 -17.82 13.23
N GLN A 70 -14.97 -16.68 12.63
CA GLN A 70 -16.31 -16.11 12.71
C GLN A 70 -17.38 -17.08 12.21
N ILE A 71 -17.13 -17.77 11.08
CA ILE A 71 -18.02 -18.82 10.57
C ILE A 71 -18.12 -19.97 11.57
N LYS A 72 -16.98 -20.47 12.11
CA LYS A 72 -17.00 -21.56 13.08
C LYS A 72 -17.77 -21.22 14.36
N MET A 73 -17.63 -19.99 14.85
CA MET A 73 -18.33 -19.49 16.04
C MET A 73 -19.86 -19.44 15.87
N THR A 74 -20.39 -19.46 14.65
CA THR A 74 -21.84 -19.56 14.43
C THR A 74 -22.41 -20.92 14.80
N HIS A 75 -21.59 -21.97 14.93
CA HIS A 75 -22.01 -23.28 15.36
C HIS A 75 -22.17 -23.35 16.89
N GLU A 76 -23.25 -23.98 17.36
CA GLU A 76 -23.63 -24.04 18.80
C GLU A 76 -22.55 -24.67 19.71
N LYS A 77 -21.65 -25.49 19.16
CA LYS A 77 -20.56 -26.16 19.87
C LYS A 77 -19.25 -26.09 19.08
N TYR A 78 -18.72 -24.88 18.90
CA TYR A 78 -17.41 -24.70 18.29
C TYR A 78 -16.26 -24.94 19.28
N ASP A 79 -15.15 -25.47 18.78
CA ASP A 79 -13.95 -25.69 19.57
C ASP A 79 -13.13 -24.38 19.66
N HIS A 80 -12.92 -23.91 20.88
CA HIS A 80 -12.17 -22.68 21.15
C HIS A 80 -10.68 -22.86 20.85
N ASN A 81 -10.13 -24.06 21.07
CA ASN A 81 -8.72 -24.34 20.80
C ASN A 81 -8.47 -24.38 19.29
N GLU A 82 -9.36 -25.02 18.54
CA GLU A 82 -9.29 -25.03 17.07
C GLU A 82 -9.34 -23.61 16.49
N CYS A 83 -10.28 -22.78 16.96
CA CYS A 83 -10.37 -21.39 16.51
C CYS A 83 -9.12 -20.58 16.87
N ARG A 84 -8.57 -20.80 18.08
CA ARG A 84 -7.34 -20.14 18.52
C ARG A 84 -6.16 -20.53 17.63
N ASP A 85 -6.02 -21.82 17.34
CA ASP A 85 -4.89 -22.33 16.56
C ASP A 85 -4.92 -21.81 15.11
N ILE A 86 -6.11 -21.62 14.53
CA ILE A 86 -6.29 -20.94 13.23
C ILE A 86 -5.77 -19.50 13.27
N LEU A 87 -6.17 -18.73 14.29
CA LEU A 87 -5.73 -17.34 14.42
C LEU A 87 -4.23 -17.23 14.72
N LEU A 88 -3.69 -18.14 15.52
CA LEU A 88 -2.26 -18.19 15.79
C LEU A 88 -1.46 -18.53 14.52
N THR A 89 -1.96 -19.44 13.69
CA THR A 89 -1.35 -19.76 12.40
C THR A 89 -1.38 -18.54 11.46
N ALA A 90 -2.55 -17.89 11.33
CA ALA A 90 -2.69 -16.69 10.51
C ALA A 90 -1.78 -15.54 11.00
N LEU A 91 -1.65 -15.38 12.32
CA LEU A 91 -0.75 -14.41 12.93
C LEU A 91 0.71 -14.75 12.64
N GLN A 92 1.13 -16.00 12.80
CA GLN A 92 2.50 -16.44 12.49
C GLN A 92 2.87 -16.19 11.02
N ASP A 93 1.99 -16.56 10.09
CA ASP A 93 2.19 -16.31 8.66
C ASP A 93 2.33 -14.81 8.36
N ALA A 94 1.50 -13.98 9.00
CA ALA A 94 1.57 -12.53 8.84
C ALA A 94 2.87 -11.95 9.43
N LEU A 95 3.32 -12.44 10.59
CA LEU A 95 4.58 -11.99 11.19
C LEU A 95 5.77 -12.36 10.32
N GLU A 96 5.77 -13.56 9.73
CA GLU A 96 6.80 -13.97 8.78
C GLU A 96 6.82 -13.02 7.57
N ASP A 97 5.66 -12.71 6.98
CA ASP A 97 5.58 -11.75 5.87
C ASP A 97 6.03 -10.32 6.29
N ILE A 98 5.72 -9.88 7.51
CA ILE A 98 6.18 -8.60 8.05
C ILE A 98 7.70 -8.59 8.24
N GLU A 99 8.31 -9.70 8.70
CA GLU A 99 9.76 -9.84 8.84
C GLU A 99 10.48 -9.84 7.48
N HIS A 100 9.85 -10.35 6.42
CA HIS A 100 10.36 -10.21 5.04
C HIS A 100 10.41 -8.75 4.60
N GLY A 101 9.54 -7.89 5.15
CA GLY A 101 9.58 -6.45 5.01
C GLY A 101 8.90 -5.92 3.74
N ILE A 102 8.97 -4.59 3.59
CA ILE A 102 8.47 -3.87 2.41
C ILE A 102 9.63 -3.41 1.53
N PRO A 103 9.42 -3.16 0.22
CA PRO A 103 10.47 -2.70 -0.67
C PRO A 103 11.08 -1.37 -0.20
N ASP A 104 12.40 -1.26 -0.34
CA ASP A 104 13.10 0.01 -0.14
C ASP A 104 12.66 1.06 -1.17
N LEU A 105 12.80 2.33 -0.78
CA LEU A 105 12.59 3.43 -1.72
C LEU A 105 13.65 3.38 -2.84
N PRO A 106 13.27 3.67 -4.10
CA PRO A 106 14.21 3.75 -5.20
C PRO A 106 15.24 4.88 -4.97
N PRO A 107 16.39 4.86 -5.65
CA PRO A 107 17.42 5.89 -5.49
C PRO A 107 16.95 7.30 -5.91
N THR A 108 15.98 7.39 -6.82
CA THR A 108 15.40 8.63 -7.35
C THR A 108 13.90 8.44 -7.62
N GLY A 109 13.16 9.52 -7.84
CA GLY A 109 11.74 9.46 -8.23
C GLY A 109 10.75 9.28 -7.07
N PHE A 110 11.20 9.31 -5.82
CA PHE A 110 10.33 9.36 -4.64
C PHE A 110 10.16 10.81 -4.15
N THR A 111 9.02 11.08 -3.52
CA THR A 111 8.68 12.38 -2.93
C THR A 111 9.03 12.42 -1.44
N GLN A 112 9.01 13.60 -0.83
CA GLN A 112 9.17 13.71 0.63
C GLN A 112 8.08 12.93 1.39
N LEU A 113 6.85 12.92 0.88
CA LEU A 113 5.75 12.17 1.47
C LEU A 113 6.02 10.66 1.45
N ASP A 114 6.58 10.13 0.35
CA ASP A 114 6.98 8.72 0.25
C ASP A 114 8.00 8.36 1.34
N LYS A 115 8.97 9.25 1.60
CA LYS A 115 9.95 9.07 2.66
C LYS A 115 9.32 9.00 4.05
N TYR A 116 8.40 9.91 4.35
CA TYR A 116 7.68 9.91 5.63
C TYR A 116 6.80 8.67 5.79
N ARG A 117 6.06 8.29 4.74
CA ARG A 117 5.20 7.09 4.75
C ARG A 117 5.99 5.81 4.90
N HIS A 118 7.08 5.66 4.16
CA HIS A 118 7.94 4.48 4.26
C HIS A 118 8.52 4.34 5.66
N LYS A 119 9.04 5.44 6.24
CA LYS A 119 9.50 5.45 7.63
C LYS A 119 8.39 5.05 8.61
N SER A 120 7.21 5.66 8.51
CA SER A 120 6.07 5.36 9.38
C SER A 120 5.64 3.90 9.27
N ARG A 121 5.66 3.31 8.06
CA ARG A 121 5.36 1.89 7.84
C ARG A 121 6.37 1.00 8.54
N LEU A 122 7.68 1.26 8.39
CA LEU A 122 8.71 0.46 9.05
C LEU A 122 8.62 0.54 10.59
N GLU A 123 8.38 1.74 11.13
CA GLU A 123 8.19 1.92 12.57
C GLU A 123 6.98 1.12 13.08
N GLU A 124 5.84 1.23 12.40
CA GLU A 124 4.59 0.57 12.79
C GLU A 124 4.68 -0.96 12.68
N LEU A 125 5.25 -1.47 11.58
CA LEU A 125 5.50 -2.91 11.39
C LEU A 125 6.47 -3.45 12.46
N GLY A 126 7.49 -2.67 12.83
CA GLY A 126 8.40 -3.01 13.92
C GLY A 126 7.71 -3.09 15.28
N LEU A 127 6.77 -2.18 15.56
CA LEU A 127 5.95 -2.22 16.78
C LEU A 127 5.07 -3.48 16.82
N MET A 128 4.38 -3.81 15.72
CA MET A 128 3.58 -5.04 15.61
C MET A 128 4.41 -6.30 15.89
N LEU A 129 5.60 -6.41 15.30
CA LEU A 129 6.51 -7.53 15.57
C LEU A 129 6.88 -7.62 17.06
N GLY A 130 7.13 -6.48 17.70
CA GLY A 130 7.45 -6.42 19.12
C GLY A 130 6.29 -6.85 20.02
N GLU A 131 5.08 -6.38 19.74
CA GLU A 131 3.85 -6.72 20.46
C GLU A 131 3.51 -8.21 20.32
N ALA A 132 3.59 -8.74 19.09
CA ALA A 132 3.34 -10.15 18.85
C ALA A 132 4.40 -11.04 19.52
N LYS A 133 5.68 -10.65 19.49
CA LYS A 133 6.74 -11.37 20.21
C LYS A 133 6.50 -11.37 21.72
N GLN A 134 6.00 -10.30 22.31
CA GLN A 134 5.66 -10.26 23.74
C GLN A 134 4.50 -11.20 24.08
N LEU A 135 3.49 -11.30 23.23
CA LEU A 135 2.35 -12.22 23.45
C LEU A 135 2.72 -13.68 23.20
N LEU A 136 3.60 -13.95 22.23
CA LEU A 136 4.09 -15.29 21.92
C LEU A 136 5.22 -15.75 22.86
N THR A 137 5.89 -14.82 23.55
CA THR A 137 7.00 -15.09 24.49
C THR A 137 6.61 -14.64 25.89
N THR A 138 5.92 -15.48 26.65
CA THR A 138 5.74 -15.26 28.09
C THR A 138 7.06 -15.48 28.85
N PRO A 139 7.33 -14.72 29.93
CA PRO A 139 8.62 -14.71 30.65
C PRO A 139 9.00 -16.01 31.39
N GLU A 140 8.25 -17.11 31.23
CA GLU A 140 8.50 -18.38 31.93
C GLU A 140 8.64 -19.62 31.02
N GLY A 141 8.64 -19.48 29.69
CA GLY A 141 8.89 -20.63 28.80
C GLY A 141 7.87 -21.77 28.93
N THR A 142 6.64 -21.45 29.35
CA THR A 142 5.50 -22.39 29.27
C THR A 142 4.86 -22.28 27.89
N PRO A 143 4.47 -23.40 27.26
CA PRO A 143 4.04 -23.44 25.88
C PRO A 143 2.73 -22.66 25.68
N VAL A 144 2.50 -22.30 24.42
CA VAL A 144 1.36 -21.61 23.75
C VAL A 144 -0.06 -22.08 24.16
N GLU A 145 -0.19 -23.03 25.08
CA GLU A 145 -1.41 -23.75 25.43
C GLU A 145 -2.41 -22.95 26.29
N ASN A 146 -2.00 -21.84 26.94
CA ASN A 146 -2.85 -21.10 27.89
C ASN A 146 -3.43 -19.78 27.37
N LEU A 147 -3.13 -19.33 26.14
CA LEU A 147 -3.84 -18.17 25.59
C LEU A 147 -5.29 -18.56 25.29
N THR A 148 -6.22 -17.77 25.83
CA THR A 148 -7.65 -17.88 25.48
C THR A 148 -7.89 -17.33 24.08
N LEU A 149 -9.00 -17.72 23.45
CA LEU A 149 -9.34 -17.28 22.08
C LEU A 149 -9.48 -15.76 21.96
N GLN A 150 -10.11 -15.11 22.94
CA GLN A 150 -10.48 -13.69 22.83
C GLN A 150 -9.28 -12.74 22.68
N PRO A 151 -8.21 -12.80 23.52
CA PRO A 151 -7.05 -11.94 23.34
C PRO A 151 -6.33 -12.13 22.01
N VAL A 152 -6.32 -13.36 21.48
CA VAL A 152 -5.72 -13.64 20.17
C VAL A 152 -6.55 -13.00 19.06
N MET A 153 -7.88 -13.12 19.14
CA MET A 153 -8.80 -12.51 18.19
C MET A 153 -8.71 -10.98 18.20
N ASP A 154 -8.71 -10.36 19.38
CA ASP A 154 -8.59 -8.91 19.53
C ASP A 154 -7.27 -8.40 18.90
N LEU A 155 -6.16 -9.10 19.12
CA LEU A 155 -4.86 -8.77 18.54
C LEU A 155 -4.89 -8.87 17.00
N VAL A 156 -5.45 -9.97 16.47
CA VAL A 156 -5.52 -10.19 15.02
C VAL A 156 -6.40 -9.13 14.35
N GLU A 157 -7.52 -8.74 14.97
CA GLU A 157 -8.39 -7.66 14.49
C GLU A 157 -7.66 -6.30 14.52
N GLU A 158 -6.91 -6.02 15.58
CA GLU A 158 -6.11 -4.81 15.69
C GLU A 158 -5.04 -4.75 14.59
N PHE A 159 -4.29 -5.84 14.40
CA PHE A 159 -3.22 -5.92 13.39
C PHE A 159 -3.80 -5.77 11.99
N HIS A 160 -4.92 -6.44 11.70
CA HIS A 160 -5.63 -6.28 10.44
C HIS A 160 -6.03 -4.82 10.17
N SER A 161 -6.60 -4.12 11.17
CA SER A 161 -7.00 -2.72 11.06
C SER A 161 -5.82 -1.78 10.81
N ARG A 162 -4.72 -1.97 11.54
CA ARG A 162 -3.50 -1.18 11.38
C ARG A 162 -2.84 -1.41 10.03
N LEU A 163 -2.77 -2.65 9.54
CA LEU A 163 -2.26 -2.97 8.19
C LEU A 163 -3.10 -2.32 7.09
N LYS A 164 -4.43 -2.36 7.19
CA LYS A 164 -5.32 -1.65 6.23
C LYS A 164 -5.08 -0.14 6.25
N THR A 165 -4.79 0.44 7.42
CA THR A 165 -4.46 1.88 7.55
C THR A 165 -3.11 2.22 6.90
N LEU A 166 -2.10 1.35 7.05
CA LEU A 166 -0.79 1.53 6.42
C LEU A 166 -0.82 1.37 4.90
N ALA A 167 -1.77 0.59 4.39
CA ALA A 167 -1.95 0.27 2.98
C ALA A 167 -2.66 1.38 2.16
N VAL A 168 -2.73 2.62 2.66
CA VAL A 168 -3.33 3.74 1.92
C VAL A 168 -2.26 4.55 1.17
N GLU A 169 -2.56 4.94 -0.08
CA GLU A 169 -1.76 5.86 -0.92
C GLU A 169 -2.11 7.34 -0.73
#